data_AF-A0A956UM71-F1
#
_entry.id   AF-A0A956UM71-F1
#
_cell.length_a   1.000
_cell.length_b   1.000
_cell.length_c   1.000
_cell.angle_alpha   90.00
_cell.angle_beta   90.00
_cell.angle_gamma   90.00
#
_symmetry.space_group_name_H-M   'P 1'
#
loop_
_entity.id
_entity.type
_entity.pdbx_description
1 polymer ?
#
loop_
_entity_poly.entity_id
_entity_poly.type
_entity_poly.pdbx_seq_one_letter_code
_entity_poly.pdbx_strand_id
1 'polypeptide(L)'
;MPTDIDITIEPMAGLTREHVVIDEAVETARQAIEQAAHNPGDPGVVTTGLAAIQTLEAFMDARLALHIAKEEDVLFPILRIDEPTSTTIDELIEQHDQVRARRAELREAMDVLDLAHEEVDAERARLSEGLRQAGDQPTSEQITELWETVRRLHWILQGHFGDEEDDLFLPAEELISPESLAEADRRILELERTWPTHPA
;
A
#
# COMPACT_ATOMS: atom_id res chain seq x y z
N MET A 1 50.81 11.79 21.27
CA MET A 1 49.62 11.29 21.99
C MET A 1 48.48 11.44 21.02
N PRO A 2 47.86 10.36 20.51
CA PRO A 2 46.66 10.53 19.70
C PRO A 2 45.58 11.04 20.65
N THR A 3 45.06 12.21 20.31
CA THR A 3 43.93 12.86 20.95
C THR A 3 42.74 11.91 20.92
N ASP A 4 42.10 11.78 22.08
CA ASP A 4 40.90 10.99 22.28
C ASP A 4 39.90 11.23 21.17
N ILE A 5 39.34 10.13 20.65
CA ILE A 5 38.15 10.20 19.82
C ILE A 5 37.05 10.71 20.75
N ASP A 6 36.71 11.98 20.57
CA ASP A 6 35.56 12.60 21.20
C ASP A 6 34.29 11.96 20.62
N ILE A 7 33.88 10.82 21.19
CA ILE A 7 32.57 10.20 20.98
C ILE A 7 31.63 10.72 22.08
N THR A 8 31.52 12.03 22.23
CA THR A 8 30.34 12.62 22.86
C THR A 8 29.17 12.56 21.86
N ILE A 9 28.76 11.35 21.50
CA ILE A 9 27.42 11.12 20.96
C ILE A 9 26.49 11.16 22.17
N GLU A 10 26.05 12.37 22.54
CA GLU A 10 25.01 12.54 23.54
C GLU A 10 23.77 11.73 23.10
N PRO A 11 23.15 10.93 24.00
CA PRO A 11 22.01 10.08 23.65
C PRO A 11 20.89 10.85 22.91
N MET A 12 20.63 12.10 23.30
CA MET A 12 19.66 12.98 22.66
C MET A 12 20.08 13.39 21.24
N ALA A 13 21.36 13.70 21.00
CA ALA A 13 21.87 14.00 19.65
C ALA A 13 21.82 12.78 18.71
N GLY A 14 21.82 11.56 19.27
CA GLY A 14 21.51 10.34 18.54
C GLY A 14 20.05 10.29 18.10
N LEU A 15 19.11 10.48 19.04
CA LEU A 15 17.68 10.46 18.77
C LEU A 15 17.24 11.56 17.79
N THR A 16 17.79 12.77 17.90
CA THR A 16 17.50 13.85 16.95
C THR A 16 17.94 13.52 15.52
N ARG A 17 19.06 12.80 15.34
CA ARG A 17 19.46 12.33 14.00
C ARG A 17 18.53 11.24 13.48
N GLU A 18 18.00 10.40 14.37
CA GLU A 18 16.99 9.41 14.00
C GLU A 18 15.69 10.08 13.55
N HIS A 19 15.27 11.19 14.17
CA HIS A 19 14.11 11.98 13.72
C HIS A 19 14.26 12.43 12.27
N VAL A 20 15.42 12.94 11.86
CA VAL A 20 15.68 13.35 10.47
C VAL A 20 15.53 12.16 9.52
N VAL A 21 16.09 11.00 9.87
CA VAL A 21 15.99 9.79 9.04
C VAL A 21 14.55 9.28 8.95
N ILE A 22 13.79 9.34 10.05
CA ILE A 22 12.37 8.97 10.09
C ILE A 22 11.55 9.93 9.21
N ASP A 23 11.77 11.23 9.34
CA ASP A 23 11.10 12.27 8.55
C ASP A 23 11.38 12.10 7.05
N GLU A 24 12.64 11.89 6.66
CA GLU A 24 13.01 11.62 5.26
C GLU A 24 12.33 10.37 4.70
N ALA A 25 12.23 9.30 5.49
CA ALA A 25 11.56 8.07 5.06
C ALA A 25 10.05 8.29 4.87
N VAL A 26 9.40 8.97 5.81
CA VAL A 26 7.97 9.31 5.73
C VAL A 26 7.71 10.24 4.55
N GLU A 27 8.51 11.28 4.37
CA GLU A 27 8.36 12.25 3.29
C GLU A 27 8.59 11.62 1.92
N THR A 28 9.59 10.73 1.78
CA THR A 28 9.82 9.99 0.54
C THR A 28 8.61 9.14 0.16
N ALA A 29 8.07 8.39 1.13
CA ALA A 29 6.89 7.56 0.90
C ALA A 29 5.64 8.41 0.61
N ARG A 30 5.47 9.53 1.34
CA ARG A 30 4.40 10.51 1.13
C ARG A 30 4.46 11.07 -0.30
N GLN A 31 5.62 11.52 -0.76
CA GLN A 31 5.79 12.05 -2.12
C GLN A 31 5.55 10.97 -3.18
N ALA A 32 6.01 9.74 -2.96
CA ALA A 32 5.81 8.65 -3.91
C ALA A 32 4.34 8.24 -4.02
N ILE A 33 3.64 8.12 -2.88
CA ILE A 33 2.20 7.80 -2.89
C ILE A 33 1.36 9.00 -3.35
N GLU A 34 1.78 10.23 -3.06
CA GLU A 34 1.18 11.44 -3.62
C GLU A 34 1.35 11.47 -5.13
N GLN A 35 2.53 11.14 -5.66
CA GLN A 35 2.73 11.02 -7.10
C GLN A 35 1.89 9.90 -7.70
N ALA A 36 1.77 8.75 -7.04
CA ALA A 36 0.88 7.67 -7.47
C ALA A 36 -0.60 8.10 -7.46
N ALA A 37 -1.03 8.83 -6.42
CA ALA A 37 -2.39 9.35 -6.31
C ALA A 37 -2.69 10.44 -7.36
N HIS A 38 -1.70 11.26 -7.73
CA HIS A 38 -1.82 12.26 -8.79
C HIS A 38 -1.62 11.68 -10.20
N ASN A 39 -1.02 10.50 -10.32
CA ASN A 39 -0.74 9.83 -11.59
C ASN A 39 -1.17 8.35 -11.57
N PRO A 40 -2.43 8.03 -11.18
CA PRO A 40 -2.87 6.64 -11.01
C PRO A 40 -2.91 5.86 -12.33
N GLY A 41 -2.96 6.58 -13.46
CA GLY A 41 -2.90 6.01 -14.81
C GLY A 41 -1.48 5.74 -15.33
N ASP A 42 -0.43 5.99 -14.53
CA ASP A 42 0.94 5.56 -14.83
C ASP A 42 1.28 4.33 -13.96
N PRO A 43 1.21 3.11 -14.52
CA PRO A 43 1.49 1.89 -13.76
C PRO A 43 2.89 1.88 -13.15
N GLY A 44 3.86 2.57 -13.76
CA GLY A 44 5.21 2.68 -13.22
C GLY A 44 5.25 3.56 -11.98
N VAL A 45 4.52 4.69 -11.97
CA VAL A 45 4.41 5.57 -10.81
C VAL A 45 3.61 4.92 -9.69
N VAL A 46 2.50 4.23 -10.00
CA VAL A 46 1.72 3.46 -9.00
C VAL A 46 2.56 2.36 -8.37
N THR A 47 3.26 1.56 -9.18
CA THR A 47 4.19 0.52 -8.68
C THR A 47 5.26 1.13 -7.78
N THR A 48 5.80 2.29 -8.15
CA THR A 48 6.80 3.01 -7.35
C THR A 48 6.22 3.51 -6.03
N GLY A 49 5.00 4.04 -6.04
CA GLY A 49 4.27 4.47 -4.83
C GLY A 49 4.03 3.31 -3.87
N LEU A 50 3.51 2.19 -4.35
CA LEU A 50 3.28 0.99 -3.54
C LEU A 50 4.60 0.43 -2.97
N ALA A 51 5.66 0.36 -3.78
CA ALA A 51 6.98 -0.08 -3.30
C ALA A 51 7.56 0.86 -2.23
N ALA A 52 7.30 2.17 -2.32
CA ALA A 52 7.71 3.14 -1.31
C ALA A 52 6.93 2.95 0.00
N ILE A 53 5.62 2.64 -0.06
CA ILE A 53 4.81 2.29 1.12
C ILE A 53 5.30 0.98 1.78
N GLN A 54 5.59 -0.06 1.00
CA GLN A 54 6.17 -1.31 1.50
C GLN A 54 7.53 -1.06 2.18
N THR A 55 8.36 -0.20 1.59
CA THR A 55 9.65 0.17 2.18
C THR A 55 9.47 0.94 3.50
N LEU A 56 8.49 1.85 3.56
CA LEU A 56 8.15 2.58 4.78
C LEU A 56 7.67 1.63 5.88
N GLU A 57 6.83 0.65 5.55
CA GLU A 57 6.33 -0.35 6.48
C GLU A 57 7.49 -1.12 7.14
N ALA A 58 8.39 -1.68 6.34
CA ALA A 58 9.59 -2.36 6.83
C ALA A 58 10.50 -1.44 7.66
N PHE A 59 10.62 -0.16 7.27
CA PHE A 59 11.38 0.83 8.03
C PHE A 59 10.74 1.09 9.40
N MET A 60 9.42 1.23 9.47
CA MET A 60 8.71 1.48 10.72
C MET A 60 8.79 0.27 11.67
N ASP A 61 8.76 -0.95 11.14
CA ASP A 61 8.98 -2.20 11.89
C ASP A 61 10.32 -2.25 12.60
N ALA A 62 11.38 -1.83 11.92
CA ALA A 62 12.74 -1.99 12.44
C ALA A 62 13.24 -0.74 13.18
N ARG A 63 13.11 0.44 12.56
CA ARG A 63 13.81 1.65 13.00
C ARG A 63 12.95 2.57 13.85
N LEU A 64 11.70 2.82 13.46
CA LEU A 64 10.77 3.63 14.25
C LEU A 64 10.41 2.93 15.57
N ALA A 65 10.13 1.63 15.52
CA ALA A 65 9.87 0.84 16.72
C ALA A 65 11.07 0.86 17.71
N LEU A 66 12.30 0.75 17.18
CA LEU A 66 13.51 0.83 18.00
C LEU A 66 13.74 2.23 18.57
N HIS A 67 13.44 3.28 17.80
CA HIS A 67 13.52 4.67 18.25
C HIS A 67 12.60 4.90 19.45
N ILE A 68 11.32 4.52 19.31
CA ILE A 68 10.33 4.62 20.37
C ILE A 68 10.76 3.83 21.62
N ALA A 69 11.29 2.62 21.45
CA ALA A 69 11.78 1.82 22.59
C ALA A 69 12.94 2.51 23.34
N LYS A 70 13.88 3.17 22.64
CA LYS A 70 14.95 3.94 23.30
C LYS A 70 14.38 5.09 24.13
N GLU A 71 13.31 5.72 23.65
CA GLU A 71 12.65 6.81 24.37
C GLU A 71 11.88 6.28 25.58
N GLU A 72 10.96 5.35 25.37
CA GLU A 72 10.07 4.83 26.42
C GLU A 72 10.78 3.97 27.48
N ASP A 73 11.67 3.06 27.07
CA ASP A 73 12.28 2.10 27.98
C ASP A 73 13.52 2.65 28.69
N VAL A 74 14.15 3.68 28.13
CA VAL A 74 15.45 4.17 28.60
C VAL A 74 15.41 5.65 28.96
N LEU A 75 15.06 6.53 28.01
CA LEU A 75 15.19 7.97 28.21
C LEU A 75 14.12 8.56 29.12
N PHE A 76 12.85 8.30 28.83
CA PHE A 76 11.70 8.84 29.57
C PHE A 76 11.74 8.48 31.06
N PRO A 77 12.07 7.24 31.49
CA PRO A 77 12.22 6.92 32.91
C PRO A 77 13.24 7.79 33.64
N ILE A 78 14.33 8.19 32.97
CA ILE A 78 15.37 9.06 33.54
C ILE A 78 14.92 10.52 33.57
N LEU A 79 14.14 10.96 32.57
CA LEU A 79 13.68 12.34 32.44
C LEU A 79 12.47 12.68 33.33
N ARG A 80 11.80 11.71 33.95
CA ARG A 80 10.72 11.93 34.93
C ARG A 80 11.25 12.49 36.26
N ILE A 81 11.73 13.73 36.23
CA ILE A 81 12.34 14.41 37.39
C ILE A 81 11.35 15.31 38.14
N ASP A 82 10.28 15.74 37.49
CA ASP A 82 9.21 16.55 38.08
C ASP A 82 7.85 16.29 37.40
N GLU A 83 6.79 16.89 37.96
CA GLU A 83 5.43 16.72 37.47
C GLU A 83 5.24 17.25 36.03
N PRO A 84 5.67 18.48 35.68
CA PRO A 84 5.54 18.97 34.31
C PRO A 84 6.20 18.06 33.27
N THR A 85 7.42 17.59 33.53
CA THR A 85 8.12 16.70 32.60
C THR A 85 7.43 15.35 32.50
N SER A 86 6.87 14.85 33.61
CA SER A 86 6.11 13.61 33.61
C SER A 86 4.82 13.71 32.78
N THR A 87 4.09 14.82 32.87
CA THR A 87 2.90 15.08 32.04
C THR A 87 3.25 15.09 30.55
N THR A 88 4.31 15.80 30.15
CA THR A 88 4.75 15.81 28.75
C THR A 88 5.16 14.43 28.26
N ILE A 89 5.83 13.63 29.09
CA ILE A 89 6.19 12.25 28.74
C ILE A 89 4.94 11.38 28.54
N ASP A 90 3.92 11.53 29.38
CA ASP A 90 2.66 10.79 29.22
C ASP A 90 1.97 11.13 27.90
N GLU A 91 1.94 12.41 27.51
CA GLU A 91 1.43 12.86 26.20
C GLU A 91 2.23 12.28 25.03
N LEU A 92 3.56 12.20 25.13
CA LEU A 92 4.42 11.62 24.09
C LEU A 92 4.19 10.11 23.93
N ILE A 93 3.99 9.38 25.03
CA ILE A 93 3.65 7.95 24.98
C ILE A 93 2.30 7.74 24.28
N GLU A 94 1.29 8.58 24.58
CA GLU A 94 0.01 8.53 23.87
C GLU A 94 0.19 8.78 22.36
N GLN A 95 1.07 9.71 21.97
CA GLN A 95 1.39 9.93 20.56
C GLN A 95 2.07 8.71 19.93
N HIS A 96 2.97 8.02 20.62
CA HIS A 96 3.55 6.77 20.12
C HIS A 96 2.51 5.67 19.93
N ASP A 97 1.52 5.58 20.81
CA ASP A 97 0.41 4.65 20.64
C ASP A 97 -0.43 4.98 19.41
N GLN A 98 -0.67 6.27 19.14
CA GLN A 98 -1.31 6.69 17.89
C GLN A 98 -0.49 6.31 16.66
N VAL A 99 0.84 6.50 16.70
CA VAL A 99 1.75 6.07 15.61
C VAL A 99 1.67 4.56 15.38
N ARG A 100 1.65 3.75 16.45
CA ARG A 100 1.49 2.29 16.36
C ARG A 100 0.14 1.91 15.74
N ALA A 101 -0.94 2.60 16.10
CA ALA A 101 -2.27 2.37 15.53
C ALA A 101 -2.33 2.70 14.03
N ARG A 102 -1.80 3.86 13.61
CA ARG A 102 -1.76 4.25 12.19
C ARG A 102 -0.94 3.30 11.33
N ARG A 103 0.14 2.75 11.89
CA ARG A 103 0.91 1.71 11.21
C ARG A 103 0.12 0.42 11.00
N ALA A 104 -0.72 0.03 11.97
CA ALA A 104 -1.58 -1.14 11.82
C ALA A 104 -2.62 -0.94 10.71
N GLU A 105 -3.26 0.24 10.66
CA GLU A 105 -4.18 0.62 9.57
C GLU A 105 -3.50 0.54 8.19
N LEU A 106 -2.26 1.04 8.08
CA LEU A 106 -1.51 0.99 6.82
C LEU A 106 -1.23 -0.46 6.37
N ARG A 107 -0.87 -1.34 7.30
CA ARG A 107 -0.60 -2.75 7.00
C ARG A 107 -1.88 -3.47 6.52
N GLU A 108 -3.00 -3.25 7.21
CA GLU A 108 -4.30 -3.81 6.82
C GLU A 108 -4.70 -3.37 5.41
N ALA A 109 -4.51 -2.09 5.08
CA ALA A 109 -4.80 -1.57 3.74
C ALA A 109 -3.94 -2.24 2.64
N MET A 110 -2.66 -2.51 2.92
CA MET A 110 -1.77 -3.20 1.98
C MET A 110 -2.18 -4.68 1.80
N ASP A 111 -2.55 -5.36 2.88
CA ASP A 111 -2.99 -6.76 2.83
C ASP A 111 -4.26 -6.92 1.97
N VAL A 112 -5.20 -5.96 2.03
CA VAL A 112 -6.43 -5.98 1.20
C VAL A 112 -6.11 -5.82 -0.30
N LEU A 113 -5.19 -4.92 -0.65
CA LEU A 113 -4.80 -4.68 -2.04
C LEU A 113 -4.13 -5.89 -2.69
N ASP A 114 -3.36 -6.65 -1.92
CA ASP A 114 -2.69 -7.86 -2.40
C ASP A 114 -3.70 -9.02 -2.59
N LEU A 115 -4.67 -9.19 -1.68
CA LEU A 115 -5.64 -10.29 -1.73
C LEU A 115 -6.63 -10.22 -2.92
N ALA A 116 -7.15 -9.03 -3.24
CA ALA A 116 -8.19 -8.89 -4.28
C ALA A 116 -7.68 -9.24 -5.69
N HIS A 117 -6.42 -8.94 -5.98
CA HIS A 117 -5.81 -9.25 -7.28
C HIS A 117 -5.35 -10.71 -7.37
N GLU A 118 -4.86 -11.29 -6.26
CA GLU A 118 -4.47 -12.70 -6.21
C GLU A 118 -5.64 -13.65 -6.52
N GLU A 119 -6.86 -13.34 -6.07
CA GLU A 119 -8.05 -14.16 -6.33
C GLU A 119 -8.48 -14.13 -7.80
N VAL A 120 -8.45 -12.96 -8.44
CA VAL A 120 -8.77 -12.80 -9.87
C VAL A 120 -7.73 -13.52 -10.75
N ASP A 121 -6.45 -13.38 -10.44
CA ASP A 121 -5.38 -14.05 -11.17
C ASP A 121 -5.41 -15.57 -10.99
N ALA A 122 -5.74 -16.06 -9.79
CA ALA A 122 -5.88 -17.47 -9.51
C ALA A 122 -7.04 -18.11 -10.30
N GLU A 123 -8.21 -17.47 -10.35
CA GLU A 123 -9.34 -18.01 -11.12
C GLU A 123 -9.12 -17.90 -12.64
N ARG A 124 -8.45 -16.85 -13.13
CA ARG A 124 -8.02 -16.77 -14.53
C ARG A 124 -7.06 -17.90 -14.90
N ALA A 125 -6.09 -18.20 -14.04
CA ALA A 125 -5.15 -19.29 -14.27
C ALA A 125 -5.84 -20.66 -14.30
N ARG A 126 -6.80 -20.89 -13.39
CA ARG A 126 -7.63 -22.13 -13.39
C ARG A 126 -8.46 -22.27 -14.66
N LEU A 127 -9.07 -21.18 -15.13
CA LEU A 127 -9.83 -21.19 -16.38
C LEU A 127 -8.95 -21.52 -17.58
N SER A 128 -7.76 -20.89 -17.66
CA SER A 128 -6.80 -21.14 -18.74
C SER A 128 -6.30 -22.59 -18.75
N GLU A 129 -6.00 -23.15 -17.58
CA GLU A 129 -5.57 -24.55 -17.45
C GLU A 129 -6.70 -25.53 -17.75
N GLY A 130 -7.93 -25.27 -17.29
CA GLY A 130 -9.10 -26.09 -17.60
C GLY A 130 -9.40 -26.15 -19.11
N LEU A 131 -9.28 -25.02 -19.81
CA LEU A 131 -9.41 -24.95 -21.27
C LEU A 131 -8.29 -25.71 -22.00
N ARG A 132 -7.07 -25.66 -21.47
CA ARG A 132 -5.93 -26.42 -22.02
C ARG A 132 -6.11 -27.93 -21.87
N GLN A 133 -6.69 -28.37 -20.76
CA GLN A 133 -6.95 -29.79 -20.48
C GLN A 133 -8.16 -30.36 -21.24
N ALA A 134 -9.15 -29.51 -21.56
CA ALA A 134 -10.33 -29.87 -22.34
C ALA A 134 -10.01 -30.28 -23.79
N GLY A 135 -8.98 -29.71 -24.41
CA GLY A 135 -8.64 -29.96 -25.82
C GLY A 135 -9.81 -29.66 -26.77
N ASP A 136 -9.87 -30.32 -27.93
CA ASP A 136 -10.89 -30.06 -28.96
C ASP A 136 -12.26 -30.74 -28.68
N GLN A 137 -12.32 -31.70 -27.74
CA GLN A 137 -13.55 -32.41 -27.36
C GLN A 137 -13.64 -32.62 -25.84
N PRO A 138 -14.16 -31.63 -25.09
CA PRO A 138 -14.29 -31.74 -23.64
C PRO A 138 -15.33 -32.77 -23.21
N THR A 139 -15.06 -33.43 -22.09
CA THR A 139 -16.03 -34.31 -21.42
C THR A 139 -17.11 -33.51 -20.70
N SER A 140 -18.23 -34.15 -20.37
CA SER A 140 -19.30 -33.52 -19.59
C SER A 140 -18.83 -33.02 -18.22
N GLU A 141 -17.85 -33.69 -17.62
CA GLU A 141 -17.28 -33.30 -16.32
C GLU A 141 -16.42 -32.05 -16.45
N GLN A 142 -15.58 -31.98 -17.50
CA GLN A 142 -14.77 -30.79 -17.80
C GLN A 142 -15.65 -29.57 -18.12
N ILE A 143 -16.78 -29.78 -18.82
CA ILE A 143 -17.76 -28.72 -19.07
C ILE A 143 -18.36 -28.20 -17.76
N THR A 144 -18.68 -29.08 -16.81
CA THR A 144 -19.22 -28.68 -15.50
C THR A 144 -18.18 -27.90 -14.68
N GLU A 145 -16.92 -28.34 -14.66
CA GLU A 145 -15.85 -27.66 -13.92
C GLU A 145 -15.52 -26.27 -14.48
N LEU A 146 -15.49 -26.14 -15.81
CA LEU A 146 -15.37 -24.85 -16.49
C LEU A 146 -16.54 -23.93 -16.12
N TRP A 147 -17.77 -24.45 -16.12
CA TRP A 147 -18.96 -23.68 -15.73
C TRP A 147 -18.87 -23.16 -14.29
N GLU A 148 -18.41 -23.98 -13.33
CA GLU A 148 -18.24 -23.55 -11.94
C GLU A 148 -17.14 -22.49 -11.78
N THR A 149 -16.04 -22.63 -12.52
CA THR A 149 -14.94 -21.66 -12.56
C THR A 149 -15.42 -20.31 -13.11
N VAL A 150 -16.13 -20.33 -14.26
CA VAL A 150 -16.74 -19.12 -14.83
C VAL A 150 -17.76 -18.50 -13.88
N ARG A 151 -18.56 -19.31 -13.18
CA ARG A 151 -19.53 -18.80 -12.21
C ARG A 151 -18.86 -18.13 -11.01
N ARG A 152 -17.74 -18.68 -10.52
CA ARG A 152 -16.96 -18.09 -9.43
C ARG A 152 -16.29 -16.79 -9.87
N LEU A 153 -15.61 -16.82 -11.01
CA LEU A 153 -15.01 -15.62 -11.59
C LEU A 153 -16.07 -14.52 -11.79
N HIS A 154 -17.25 -14.88 -12.28
CA HIS A 154 -18.37 -13.95 -12.41
C HIS A 154 -18.78 -13.34 -11.06
N TRP A 155 -18.89 -14.14 -10.02
CA TRP A 155 -19.23 -13.64 -8.68
C TRP A 155 -18.15 -12.71 -8.11
N ILE A 156 -16.87 -13.07 -8.26
CA ILE A 156 -15.73 -12.23 -7.84
C ILE A 156 -15.75 -10.90 -8.59
N LEU A 157 -15.90 -10.94 -9.92
CA LEU A 157 -15.96 -9.75 -10.75
C LEU A 157 -17.19 -8.88 -10.40
N GLN A 158 -18.33 -9.48 -10.03
CA GLN A 158 -19.49 -8.70 -9.57
C GLN A 158 -19.22 -7.97 -8.25
N GLY A 159 -18.50 -8.60 -7.32
CA GLY A 159 -18.04 -7.92 -6.10
C GLY A 159 -17.08 -6.79 -6.44
N HIS A 160 -16.04 -7.10 -7.21
CA HIS A 160 -15.03 -6.14 -7.64
C HIS A 160 -15.62 -4.94 -8.39
N PHE A 161 -16.55 -5.17 -9.33
CA PHE A 161 -17.23 -4.09 -10.05
C PHE A 161 -18.19 -3.32 -9.16
N GLY A 162 -18.86 -3.96 -8.21
CA GLY A 162 -19.71 -3.28 -7.24
C GLY A 162 -18.87 -2.31 -6.39
N ASP A 163 -17.74 -2.79 -5.88
CA ASP A 163 -16.81 -1.98 -5.09
C ASP A 163 -16.21 -0.84 -5.95
N GLU A 164 -15.82 -1.10 -7.20
CA GLU A 164 -15.35 -0.05 -8.12
C GLU A 164 -16.44 0.96 -8.47
N GLU A 165 -17.66 0.54 -8.79
CA GLU A 165 -18.74 1.44 -9.19
C GLU A 165 -19.23 2.30 -8.00
N ASP A 166 -19.45 1.69 -6.84
CA ASP A 166 -20.04 2.34 -5.67
C ASP A 166 -19.01 3.12 -4.85
N ASP A 167 -17.81 2.56 -4.62
CA ASP A 167 -16.82 3.15 -3.72
C ASP A 167 -15.75 3.96 -4.44
N LEU A 168 -15.58 3.76 -5.76
CA LEU A 168 -14.55 4.46 -6.55
C LEU A 168 -15.13 5.40 -7.61
N PHE A 169 -16.00 4.93 -8.49
CA PHE A 169 -16.47 5.70 -9.65
C PHE A 169 -17.48 6.77 -9.27
N LEU A 170 -18.45 6.45 -8.42
CA LEU A 170 -19.43 7.41 -7.91
C LEU A 170 -18.76 8.60 -7.20
N PRO A 171 -17.81 8.39 -6.26
CA PRO A 171 -17.04 9.50 -5.69
C PRO A 171 -16.17 10.22 -6.72
N ALA A 172 -15.62 9.50 -7.71
CA ALA A 172 -14.77 10.08 -8.74
C ALA A 172 -15.53 11.04 -9.67
N GLU A 173 -16.81 10.82 -9.96
CA GLU A 173 -17.62 11.75 -10.78
C GLU A 173 -17.75 13.15 -10.13
N GLU A 174 -17.74 13.24 -8.80
CA GLU A 174 -17.80 14.51 -8.09
C GLU A 174 -16.43 15.20 -7.97
N LEU A 175 -15.35 14.43 -8.04
CA LEU A 175 -13.98 14.88 -7.78
C LEU A 175 -13.17 15.14 -9.06
N ILE A 176 -13.53 14.51 -10.17
CA ILE A 176 -12.82 14.59 -11.44
C ILE A 176 -13.48 15.62 -12.37
N SER A 177 -12.67 16.48 -13.01
CA SER A 177 -13.20 17.51 -13.90
C SER A 177 -13.72 16.95 -15.24
N PRO A 178 -14.75 17.56 -15.85
CA PRO A 178 -15.33 17.08 -17.11
C PRO A 178 -14.33 17.01 -18.28
N GLU A 179 -13.33 17.89 -18.31
CA GLU A 179 -12.27 17.85 -19.34
C GLU A 179 -11.32 16.67 -19.16
N SER A 180 -11.08 16.24 -17.92
CA SER A 180 -10.25 15.05 -17.62
C SER A 180 -10.99 13.76 -17.99
N LEU A 181 -12.29 13.70 -17.75
CA LEU A 181 -13.15 12.59 -18.22
C LEU A 181 -13.20 12.52 -19.76
N ALA A 182 -13.32 13.67 -20.44
CA ALA A 182 -13.33 13.72 -21.91
C ALA A 182 -11.98 13.38 -22.57
N GLU A 183 -10.87 13.59 -21.86
CA GLU A 183 -9.55 13.13 -22.29
C GLU A 183 -9.37 11.63 -22.04
N ALA A 184 -9.81 11.11 -20.89
CA ALA A 184 -9.82 9.68 -20.61
C ALA A 184 -10.62 8.91 -21.67
N ASP A 185 -11.82 9.41 -22.02
CA ASP A 185 -12.68 8.83 -23.05
C ASP A 185 -11.98 8.75 -24.42
N ARG A 186 -11.26 9.82 -24.81
CA ARG A 186 -10.48 9.83 -26.06
C ARG A 186 -9.33 8.82 -26.06
N ARG A 187 -8.64 8.64 -24.93
CA ARG A 187 -7.52 7.72 -24.82
C ARG A 187 -7.97 6.27 -24.75
N ILE A 188 -9.12 6.00 -24.12
CA ILE A 188 -9.77 4.68 -24.17
C ILE A 188 -10.10 4.33 -25.62
N LEU A 189 -10.72 5.25 -26.37
CA LEU A 189 -11.04 5.04 -27.78
C LEU A 189 -9.80 4.83 -28.67
N GLU A 190 -8.69 5.48 -28.34
CA GLU A 190 -7.43 5.29 -29.07
C GLU A 190 -6.76 3.95 -28.72
N LEU A 191 -6.84 3.53 -27.47
CA LEU A 191 -6.38 2.23 -27.02
C LEU A 191 -7.19 1.10 -27.68
N GLU A 192 -8.53 1.22 -27.72
CA GLU A 192 -9.40 0.27 -28.40
C GLU A 192 -9.07 0.13 -29.89
N ARG A 193 -8.69 1.23 -30.55
CA ARG A 193 -8.28 1.22 -31.97
C ARG A 193 -6.94 0.53 -32.20
N THR A 194 -6.04 0.65 -31.24
CA THR A 194 -4.67 0.14 -31.36
C THR A 194 -4.51 -1.24 -30.72
N TRP A 195 -5.55 -1.70 -30.01
CA TRP A 195 -5.56 -3.01 -29.38
C TRP A 195 -5.48 -4.10 -30.45
N PRO A 196 -4.52 -5.03 -30.36
CA PRO A 196 -4.44 -6.13 -31.30
C PRO A 196 -5.67 -7.02 -31.12
N THR A 197 -6.54 -7.07 -32.13
CA THR A 197 -7.58 -8.09 -32.20
C THR A 197 -6.89 -9.45 -32.32
N HIS A 198 -7.01 -10.28 -31.29
CA HIS A 198 -6.70 -11.69 -31.46
C HIS A 198 -7.63 -12.26 -32.54
N PRO A 199 -7.12 -12.99 -33.55
CA PRO A 199 -7.98 -13.62 -34.53
C PRO A 199 -8.91 -14.60 -33.81
N ALA A 200 -10.17 -14.62 -34.27
CA ALA A 200 -11.21 -15.56 -33.87
C ALA A 200 -10.79 -17.02 -34.08
#